data_AF-A0A520D9N2-F1
#
_entry.id   AF-A0A520D9N2-F1
#
_cell.length_a   1.000
_cell.length_b   1.000
_cell.length_c   1.000
_cell.angle_alpha   90.00
_cell.angle_beta   90.00
_cell.angle_gamma   90.00
#
_symmetry.space_group_name_H-M   'P 1'
#
loop_
_entity.id
_entity.type
_entity.pdbx_description
1 polymer ?
#
loop_
_entity_poly.entity_id
_entity_poly.type
_entity_poly.pdbx_seq_one_letter_code
_entity_poly.pdbx_strand_id
1 'polypeptide(L)'
;MLISPPFLPLRMPGQSDADWVDMAMQQPAGRAPLSSAREGSFPLSAALMWHNGIHVQARRGSDGAWPAVRAVASGTIVYINAPSKRNDDIADPQNYNPFGPGAAWTDNGMVIVEHEAEIGASNDATGAPTTFRFHSACMHLSSVATNPATRSAWAPGDAVARKDELGQPGSIYGASGQLHFEICCDAAGAAVILGRPAGWKENRPAEAPTSDGRTDAVFGSLWFYLPAGTPTRTTAPTQHRRATSGAGASAATDHFLPETLRQPCWVELRYAHGDATLTSRDADGRPVGMPLSAKQAEYDLYKEATRRHESYSKQNPAPSGLVESSPSGWYELLRFGRNLGFGSGADPLPSEAAHWREIPTATGKIWADLNARGTFKFSDADFLPVAGWNCYDDDVNVDNQLCESSHLRRMLRSREQRDRMASMPQRNAQTNVEDRMSIAQRLNEPSLQIIQRRAVCSFPSEWDRGSIEKRYEWVRDP
;
A
#
# COMPACT_ATOMS: atom_id res chain seq x y z
N MET A 1 -13.77 -0.88 -0.59
CA MET A 1 -12.64 -1.55 0.07
C MET A 1 -12.83 -3.05 -0.07
N LEU A 2 -11.97 -3.71 -0.85
CA LEU A 2 -12.01 -5.15 -1.12
C LEU A 2 -11.62 -5.98 0.10
N ILE A 3 -10.67 -5.47 0.91
CA ILE A 3 -10.13 -6.12 2.11
C ILE A 3 -10.37 -5.21 3.32
N SER A 4 -11.20 -5.61 4.28
CA SER A 4 -11.40 -4.87 5.55
C SER A 4 -10.37 -5.24 6.62
N PRO A 5 -10.20 -4.41 7.66
CA PRO A 5 -9.61 -4.85 8.91
C PRO A 5 -10.38 -6.03 9.55
N PRO A 6 -9.72 -6.88 10.37
CA PRO A 6 -10.35 -8.01 11.05
C PRO A 6 -11.25 -7.59 12.22
N PHE A 7 -11.10 -6.37 12.74
CA PHE A 7 -12.04 -5.75 13.66
C PHE A 7 -12.77 -4.60 12.98
N LEU A 8 -14.06 -4.45 13.25
CA LEU A 8 -14.91 -3.42 12.63
C LEU A 8 -15.44 -2.45 13.70
N PRO A 9 -14.59 -1.58 14.28
CA PRO A 9 -15.04 -0.60 15.26
C PRO A 9 -16.02 0.39 14.64
N LEU A 10 -16.93 0.93 15.45
CA LEU A 10 -17.88 1.94 15.01
C LEU A 10 -17.12 3.16 14.46
N ARG A 11 -17.50 3.57 13.25
CA ARG A 11 -16.91 4.75 12.61
C ARG A 11 -17.45 6.02 13.23
N MET A 12 -16.57 6.96 13.58
CA MET A 12 -16.97 8.25 14.12
C MET A 12 -17.45 9.20 12.99
N PRO A 13 -18.41 10.10 13.26
CA PRO A 13 -18.82 11.11 12.29
C PRO A 13 -17.62 11.94 11.80
N GLY A 14 -17.48 12.11 10.48
CA GLY A 14 -16.40 12.87 9.87
C GLY A 14 -15.01 12.20 9.88
N GLN A 15 -14.89 10.99 10.42
CA GLN A 15 -13.62 10.24 10.43
C GLN A 15 -13.24 9.83 9.00
N SER A 16 -11.98 10.08 8.60
CA SER A 16 -11.47 9.63 7.31
C SER A 16 -11.35 8.10 7.25
N ASP A 17 -11.32 7.53 6.05
CA ASP A 17 -11.09 6.08 5.87
C ASP A 17 -9.75 5.65 6.49
N ALA A 18 -8.70 6.46 6.34
CA ALA A 18 -7.37 6.17 6.86
C ALA A 18 -7.37 6.14 8.40
N ASP A 19 -7.96 7.15 9.05
CA ASP A 19 -8.06 7.19 10.51
C ASP A 19 -8.90 6.04 11.07
N TRP A 20 -9.94 5.63 10.33
CA TRP A 20 -10.76 4.49 10.72
C TRP A 20 -9.99 3.17 10.61
N VAL A 21 -9.21 2.97 9.54
CA VAL A 21 -8.33 1.81 9.38
C VAL A 21 -7.25 1.80 10.47
N ASP A 22 -6.60 2.93 10.74
CA ASP A 22 -5.58 3.03 11.81
C ASP A 22 -6.16 2.69 13.19
N MET A 23 -7.40 3.09 13.45
CA MET A 23 -8.13 2.72 14.66
C MET A 23 -8.47 1.22 14.71
N ALA A 24 -8.84 0.62 13.58
CA ALA A 24 -9.21 -0.80 13.48
C ALA A 24 -8.01 -1.76 13.49
N MET A 25 -6.84 -1.28 13.06
CA MET A 25 -5.57 -2.02 12.99
C MET A 25 -4.59 -1.59 14.09
N GLN A 26 -5.10 -1.04 15.20
CA GLN A 26 -4.25 -0.50 16.25
C GLN A 26 -3.41 -1.61 16.90
N GLN A 27 -2.08 -1.45 16.92
CA GLN A 27 -1.19 -2.37 17.62
C GLN A 27 -1.29 -2.25 19.15
N PRO A 28 -0.98 -3.34 19.88
CA PRO A 28 -0.78 -3.30 21.32
C PRO A 28 0.21 -2.21 21.76
N ALA A 29 0.08 -1.78 23.02
CA ALA A 29 1.00 -0.82 23.64
C ALA A 29 2.32 -1.46 24.11
N GLY A 30 2.36 -2.79 24.22
CA GLY A 30 3.57 -3.55 24.55
C GLY A 30 4.68 -3.31 23.54
N ARG A 31 5.93 -3.56 23.96
CA ARG A 31 7.12 -3.44 23.10
C ARG A 31 7.86 -4.74 23.07
N ALA A 32 8.31 -5.15 21.89
CA ALA A 32 9.12 -6.33 21.72
C ALA A 32 10.43 -6.21 22.53
N PRO A 33 10.93 -7.29 23.18
CA PRO A 33 12.16 -7.22 23.94
C PRO A 33 13.35 -6.75 23.09
N LEU A 34 14.30 -6.04 23.73
CA LEU A 34 15.54 -5.56 23.09
C LEU A 34 15.33 -4.65 21.86
N SER A 35 14.12 -4.12 21.69
CA SER A 35 13.71 -3.31 20.53
C SER A 35 12.80 -2.18 20.98
N SER A 36 12.68 -1.13 20.15
CA SER A 36 11.61 -0.14 20.34
C SER A 36 10.33 -0.51 19.61
N ALA A 37 10.34 -1.53 18.74
CA ALA A 37 9.17 -2.00 18.02
C ALA A 37 8.02 -2.32 18.99
N ARG A 38 6.79 -2.02 18.56
CA ARG A 38 5.60 -2.49 19.27
C ARG A 38 5.55 -4.01 19.19
N GLU A 39 4.90 -4.61 20.18
CA GLU A 39 4.61 -6.04 20.18
C GLU A 39 3.96 -6.46 18.85
N GLY A 40 4.49 -7.54 18.27
CA GLY A 40 4.02 -8.10 17.00
C GLY A 40 4.01 -7.09 15.86
N SER A 41 5.10 -6.34 15.68
CA SER A 41 5.23 -5.40 14.55
C SER A 41 5.57 -6.12 13.26
N PHE A 42 4.89 -5.72 12.17
CA PHE A 42 5.28 -6.07 10.80
C PHE A 42 6.23 -5.01 10.21
N PRO A 43 7.24 -5.39 9.41
CA PRO A 43 7.70 -6.75 9.15
C PRO A 43 8.75 -7.24 10.15
N LEU A 44 9.17 -6.39 11.10
CA LEU A 44 10.28 -6.67 12.01
C LEU A 44 9.87 -6.51 13.48
N SER A 45 10.32 -7.44 14.32
CA SER A 45 10.02 -7.49 15.75
C SER A 45 11.31 -7.49 16.61
N ALA A 46 11.32 -8.25 17.72
CA ALA A 46 12.47 -8.38 18.61
C ALA A 46 13.73 -8.83 17.84
N ALA A 47 14.89 -8.32 18.25
CA ALA A 47 16.19 -8.63 17.64
C ALA A 47 16.28 -8.45 16.10
N LEU A 48 15.37 -7.65 15.50
CA LEU A 48 15.28 -7.49 14.04
C LEU A 48 14.86 -8.77 13.30
N MET A 49 14.15 -9.69 13.96
CA MET A 49 13.59 -10.87 13.29
C MET A 49 12.40 -10.51 12.40
N TRP A 50 12.24 -11.24 11.31
CA TRP A 50 11.03 -11.21 10.51
C TRP A 50 9.81 -11.64 11.34
N HIS A 51 8.69 -10.97 11.11
CA HIS A 51 7.40 -11.27 11.71
C HIS A 51 6.34 -11.18 10.61
N ASN A 52 5.69 -12.31 10.29
CA ASN A 52 4.82 -12.47 9.12
C ASN A 52 3.63 -11.50 9.09
N GLY A 53 3.15 -11.11 10.28
CA GLY A 53 1.92 -10.33 10.43
C GLY A 53 2.05 -9.22 11.45
N ILE A 54 0.90 -8.80 11.95
CA ILE A 54 0.78 -7.73 12.93
C ILE A 54 -0.11 -8.17 14.08
N HIS A 55 0.27 -7.84 15.32
CA HIS A 55 -0.66 -7.93 16.44
C HIS A 55 -1.61 -6.73 16.41
N VAL A 56 -2.90 -7.00 16.51
CA VAL A 56 -3.97 -6.00 16.53
C VAL A 56 -4.70 -6.09 17.86
N GLN A 57 -4.76 -4.96 18.57
CA GLN A 57 -5.55 -4.79 19.78
C GLN A 57 -6.98 -4.39 19.39
N ALA A 58 -7.94 -5.25 19.71
CA ALA A 58 -9.35 -4.94 19.55
C ALA A 58 -9.74 -3.74 20.43
N ARG A 59 -10.70 -2.93 19.97
CA ARG A 59 -11.33 -1.89 20.79
C ARG A 59 -12.63 -2.41 21.37
N ARG A 60 -12.79 -2.29 22.69
CA ARG A 60 -14.03 -2.72 23.35
C ARG A 60 -15.23 -1.96 22.81
N GLY A 61 -16.35 -2.66 22.70
CA GLY A 61 -17.67 -2.07 22.46
C GLY A 61 -18.14 -1.21 23.63
N SER A 62 -19.27 -0.53 23.46
CA SER A 62 -19.91 0.26 24.52
C SER A 62 -20.36 -0.59 25.72
N ASP A 63 -20.56 -1.89 25.49
CA ASP A 63 -20.87 -2.92 26.50
C ASP A 63 -19.63 -3.46 27.23
N GLY A 64 -18.43 -3.00 26.84
CA GLY A 64 -17.16 -3.46 27.41
C GLY A 64 -16.69 -4.81 26.87
N ALA A 65 -17.42 -5.42 25.93
CA ALA A 65 -17.03 -6.68 25.29
C ALA A 65 -15.99 -6.45 24.19
N TRP A 66 -15.17 -7.46 23.92
CA TRP A 66 -14.32 -7.45 22.74
C TRP A 66 -15.15 -7.75 21.49
N PRO A 67 -14.96 -7.01 20.39
CA PRO A 67 -15.63 -7.31 19.12
C PRO A 67 -15.09 -8.61 18.55
N ALA A 68 -15.97 -9.36 17.89
CA ALA A 68 -15.57 -10.55 17.17
C ALA A 68 -14.59 -10.24 16.03
N VAL A 69 -13.73 -11.22 15.74
CA VAL A 69 -12.84 -11.23 14.57
C VAL A 69 -13.66 -11.57 13.33
N ARG A 70 -13.44 -10.81 12.26
CA ARG A 70 -14.25 -10.83 11.04
C ARG A 70 -13.41 -11.24 9.83
N ALA A 71 -14.02 -11.98 8.90
CA ALA A 71 -13.42 -12.27 7.61
C ALA A 71 -13.15 -10.96 6.83
N VAL A 72 -11.91 -10.77 6.40
CA VAL A 72 -11.46 -9.51 5.77
C VAL A 72 -11.93 -9.37 4.32
N ALA A 73 -12.13 -10.49 3.65
CA ALA A 73 -12.68 -10.61 2.31
C ALA A 73 -13.51 -11.92 2.24
N SER A 74 -14.32 -12.07 1.19
CA SER A 74 -14.98 -13.35 0.92
C SER A 74 -13.96 -14.38 0.44
N GLY A 75 -14.21 -15.65 0.68
CA GLY A 75 -13.26 -16.71 0.31
C GLY A 75 -13.71 -18.09 0.78
N THR A 76 -12.74 -18.97 0.95
CA THR A 76 -12.95 -20.34 1.42
C THR A 76 -12.02 -20.62 2.59
N ILE A 77 -12.55 -21.21 3.66
CA ILE A 77 -11.72 -21.64 4.78
C ILE A 77 -10.83 -22.78 4.32
N VAL A 78 -9.51 -22.67 4.52
CA VAL A 78 -8.54 -23.71 4.14
C VAL A 78 -7.90 -24.38 5.36
N TYR A 79 -7.96 -23.74 6.53
CA TYR A 79 -7.41 -24.30 7.75
C TYR A 79 -8.13 -23.76 8.99
N ILE A 80 -8.28 -24.64 9.99
CA ILE A 80 -8.80 -24.29 11.31
C ILE A 80 -7.96 -25.02 12.36
N ASN A 81 -7.49 -24.29 13.37
CA ASN A 81 -7.04 -24.85 14.63
C ASN A 81 -8.01 -24.42 15.74
N ALA A 82 -8.63 -25.39 16.41
CA ALA A 82 -9.48 -25.10 17.56
C ALA A 82 -8.61 -24.63 18.73
N PRO A 83 -9.03 -23.58 19.47
CA PRO A 83 -8.26 -23.10 20.60
C PRO A 83 -8.21 -24.13 21.72
N SER A 84 -7.03 -24.26 22.32
CA SER A 84 -6.86 -25.01 23.56
C SER A 84 -7.57 -24.29 24.71
N LYS A 85 -8.13 -25.06 25.63
CA LYS A 85 -8.70 -24.48 26.86
C LYS A 85 -7.57 -23.83 27.65
N ARG A 86 -7.81 -22.62 28.16
CA ARG A 86 -6.89 -21.94 29.06
C ARG A 86 -6.45 -22.86 30.21
N ASN A 87 -5.15 -22.89 30.42
CA ASN A 87 -4.48 -23.64 31.47
C ASN A 87 -3.55 -22.69 32.23
N ASP A 88 -3.60 -22.73 33.56
CA ASP A 88 -2.76 -21.88 34.42
C ASP A 88 -1.45 -22.58 34.86
N ASP A 89 -1.19 -23.80 34.38
CA ASP A 89 0.10 -24.48 34.56
C ASP A 89 1.22 -23.72 33.84
N ILE A 90 2.21 -23.25 34.60
CA ILE A 90 3.39 -22.53 34.07
C ILE A 90 4.20 -23.35 33.06
N ALA A 91 4.13 -24.68 33.12
CA ALA A 91 4.82 -25.57 32.18
C ALA A 91 4.05 -25.76 30.86
N ASP A 92 2.80 -25.29 30.76
CA ASP A 92 2.04 -25.35 29.52
C ASP A 92 2.77 -24.55 28.42
N PRO A 93 2.97 -25.11 27.21
CA PRO A 93 3.63 -24.41 26.12
C PRO A 93 2.99 -23.07 25.74
N GLN A 94 1.70 -22.87 26.04
CA GLN A 94 1.00 -21.62 25.79
C GLN A 94 1.25 -20.53 26.84
N ASN A 95 1.92 -20.85 27.95
CA ASN A 95 2.24 -19.91 29.04
C ASN A 95 3.64 -19.28 28.90
N TYR A 96 4.00 -18.83 27.70
CA TYR A 96 5.30 -18.20 27.42
C TYR A 96 5.24 -16.67 27.51
N ASN A 97 6.25 -16.06 28.13
CA ASN A 97 6.33 -14.62 28.34
C ASN A 97 7.69 -14.05 27.87
N PRO A 98 7.72 -13.30 26.77
CA PRO A 98 8.95 -12.70 26.28
C PRO A 98 9.41 -11.50 27.11
N PHE A 99 8.58 -10.99 28.04
CA PHE A 99 8.85 -9.76 28.81
C PHE A 99 9.35 -10.01 30.24
N GLY A 100 9.39 -11.26 30.69
CA GLY A 100 9.83 -11.58 32.05
C GLY A 100 9.61 -13.05 32.44
N PRO A 101 9.97 -13.42 33.67
CA PRO A 101 10.01 -14.82 34.11
C PRO A 101 8.64 -15.44 34.47
N GLY A 102 7.55 -14.67 34.41
CA GLY A 102 6.21 -15.15 34.81
C GLY A 102 5.43 -15.76 33.64
N ALA A 103 4.61 -16.78 33.91
CA ALA A 103 3.67 -17.35 32.94
C ALA A 103 2.77 -16.29 32.31
N ALA A 104 2.60 -16.34 30.99
CA ALA A 104 1.68 -15.46 30.29
C ALA A 104 0.93 -16.24 29.20
N TRP A 105 -0.37 -16.43 29.40
CA TRP A 105 -1.19 -17.22 28.49
C TRP A 105 -1.29 -16.57 27.11
N THR A 106 -1.06 -17.36 26.07
CA THR A 106 -1.30 -17.01 24.67
C THR A 106 -2.27 -18.02 24.07
N ASP A 107 -3.39 -17.57 23.51
CA ASP A 107 -4.35 -18.47 22.85
C ASP A 107 -3.76 -19.02 21.53
N ASN A 108 -4.20 -20.20 21.05
CA ASN A 108 -3.70 -20.79 19.80
C ASN A 108 -4.77 -21.10 18.75
N GLY A 109 -6.01 -20.61 18.94
CA GLY A 109 -7.04 -20.76 17.92
C GLY A 109 -6.63 -20.03 16.64
N MET A 110 -6.90 -20.64 15.49
CA MET A 110 -6.50 -20.11 14.18
C MET A 110 -7.53 -20.41 13.11
N VAL A 111 -7.76 -19.46 12.20
CA VAL A 111 -8.49 -19.68 10.95
C VAL A 111 -7.69 -19.08 9.80
N ILE A 112 -7.50 -19.86 8.73
CA ILE A 112 -6.94 -19.37 7.47
C ILE A 112 -8.02 -19.42 6.39
N VAL A 113 -8.15 -18.31 5.66
CA VAL A 113 -9.07 -18.18 4.53
C VAL A 113 -8.25 -17.92 3.27
N GLU A 114 -8.48 -18.72 2.23
CA GLU A 114 -8.02 -18.40 0.87
C GLU A 114 -9.03 -17.48 0.19
N HIS A 115 -8.52 -16.47 -0.50
CA HIS A 115 -9.29 -15.46 -1.19
C HIS A 115 -8.86 -15.35 -2.65
N GLU A 116 -9.79 -14.97 -3.50
CA GLU A 116 -9.51 -14.47 -4.85
C GLU A 116 -10.13 -13.06 -4.95
N ALA A 117 -9.31 -12.08 -5.32
CA ALA A 117 -9.76 -10.70 -5.48
C ALA A 117 -9.55 -10.22 -6.91
N GLU A 118 -10.60 -9.64 -7.49
CA GLU A 118 -10.57 -8.89 -8.74
C GLU A 118 -10.16 -7.44 -8.46
N ILE A 119 -9.10 -6.97 -9.12
CA ILE A 119 -8.52 -5.63 -8.94
C ILE A 119 -8.62 -4.74 -10.19
N GLY A 120 -9.15 -5.29 -11.28
CA GLY A 120 -9.33 -4.61 -12.55
C GLY A 120 -9.59 -5.62 -13.67
N ALA A 121 -9.32 -5.24 -14.92
CA ALA A 121 -9.48 -6.08 -16.08
C ALA A 121 -8.45 -5.73 -17.15
N SER A 122 -8.04 -6.70 -17.98
CA SER A 122 -7.07 -6.49 -19.05
C SER A 122 -7.52 -5.39 -19.99
N ASN A 123 -6.58 -4.54 -20.38
CA ASN A 123 -6.84 -3.47 -21.33
C ASN A 123 -6.71 -3.98 -22.78
N ASP A 124 -7.55 -4.94 -23.13
CA ASP A 124 -7.64 -5.52 -24.47
C ASP A 124 -9.10 -5.88 -24.82
N ALA A 125 -9.32 -6.46 -26.00
CA ALA A 125 -10.66 -6.81 -26.47
C ALA A 125 -11.38 -7.87 -25.61
N THR A 126 -10.66 -8.61 -24.75
CA THR A 126 -11.24 -9.64 -23.89
C THR A 126 -11.78 -9.08 -22.59
N GLY A 127 -11.21 -7.98 -22.08
CA GLY A 127 -11.56 -7.42 -20.78
C GLY A 127 -11.46 -8.44 -19.65
N ALA A 128 -10.46 -9.32 -19.70
CA ALA A 128 -10.33 -10.43 -18.77
C ALA A 128 -10.06 -9.91 -17.34
N PRO A 129 -10.76 -10.38 -16.31
CA PRO A 129 -10.54 -9.93 -14.94
C PRO A 129 -9.07 -10.09 -14.49
N THR A 130 -8.50 -9.03 -13.94
CA THR A 130 -7.20 -9.06 -13.26
C THR A 130 -7.43 -9.55 -11.84
N THR A 131 -7.13 -10.82 -11.58
CA THR A 131 -7.35 -11.46 -10.28
C THR A 131 -6.05 -11.91 -9.63
N PHE A 132 -5.99 -11.87 -8.30
CA PHE A 132 -4.90 -12.48 -7.54
C PHE A 132 -5.45 -13.27 -6.36
N ARG A 133 -4.72 -14.33 -5.98
CA ARG A 133 -5.01 -15.12 -4.80
C ARG A 133 -4.14 -14.69 -3.63
N PHE A 134 -4.75 -14.66 -2.46
CA PHE A 134 -4.06 -14.38 -1.20
C PHE A 134 -4.76 -15.11 -0.06
N HIS A 135 -4.07 -15.22 1.06
CA HIS A 135 -4.60 -15.81 2.28
C HIS A 135 -4.67 -14.75 3.37
N SER A 136 -5.67 -14.86 4.23
CA SER A 136 -5.67 -14.20 5.53
C SER A 136 -5.56 -15.22 6.64
N ALA A 137 -4.68 -14.97 7.61
CA ALA A 137 -4.53 -15.80 8.80
C ALA A 137 -4.94 -14.99 10.04
N CYS A 138 -5.95 -15.46 10.76
CA CYS A 138 -6.41 -14.91 12.02
C CYS A 138 -6.01 -15.86 13.14
N MET A 139 -5.08 -15.44 14.01
CA MET A 139 -4.47 -16.30 15.02
C MET A 139 -4.63 -15.76 16.44
N HIS A 140 -4.39 -16.63 17.41
CA HIS A 140 -4.63 -16.38 18.83
C HIS A 140 -6.10 -16.08 19.13
N LEU A 141 -7.01 -16.79 18.44
CA LEU A 141 -8.44 -16.77 18.75
C LEU A 141 -8.68 -17.53 20.05
N SER A 142 -9.54 -17.02 20.93
CA SER A 142 -9.99 -17.74 22.13
C SER A 142 -11.17 -18.67 21.86
N SER A 143 -11.90 -18.43 20.77
CA SER A 143 -12.95 -19.29 20.25
C SER A 143 -13.06 -19.14 18.74
N VAL A 144 -13.50 -20.21 18.06
CA VAL A 144 -13.88 -20.18 16.65
C VAL A 144 -15.40 -20.07 16.58
N ALA A 145 -15.91 -19.20 15.71
CA ALA A 145 -17.34 -18.98 15.53
C ALA A 145 -18.01 -20.17 14.80
N THR A 146 -19.33 -20.17 14.74
CA THR A 146 -20.08 -21.10 13.90
C THR A 146 -20.31 -20.51 12.51
N ASN A 147 -20.36 -21.37 11.52
CA ASN A 147 -20.74 -21.01 10.16
C ASN A 147 -22.18 -20.45 10.17
N PRO A 148 -22.41 -19.20 9.72
CA PRO A 148 -23.72 -18.56 9.81
C PRO A 148 -24.76 -19.21 8.88
N ALA A 149 -24.33 -19.84 7.79
CA ALA A 149 -25.20 -20.50 6.81
C ALA A 149 -25.68 -21.87 7.31
N THR A 150 -24.77 -22.69 7.85
CA THR A 150 -25.09 -24.07 8.28
C THR A 150 -25.42 -24.19 9.77
N ARG A 151 -25.07 -23.17 10.57
CA ARG A 151 -25.12 -23.17 12.05
C ARG A 151 -24.26 -24.26 12.70
N SER A 152 -23.30 -24.83 11.97
CA SER A 152 -22.31 -25.79 12.48
C SER A 152 -20.97 -25.11 12.79
N ALA A 153 -20.02 -25.84 13.37
CA ALA A 153 -18.62 -25.39 13.38
C ALA A 153 -18.15 -25.14 11.94
N TRP A 154 -17.30 -24.14 11.76
CA TRP A 154 -16.56 -23.95 10.52
C TRP A 154 -15.75 -25.21 10.17
N ALA A 155 -15.66 -25.52 8.88
CA ALA A 155 -14.80 -26.59 8.35
C ALA A 155 -14.00 -26.10 7.13
N PRO A 156 -12.80 -26.67 6.86
CA PRO A 156 -12.13 -26.45 5.59
C PRO A 156 -13.03 -26.79 4.40
N GLY A 157 -13.04 -25.92 3.39
CA GLY A 157 -13.95 -25.98 2.24
C GLY A 157 -15.21 -25.12 2.39
N ASP A 158 -15.53 -24.66 3.61
CA ASP A 158 -16.66 -23.76 3.81
C ASP A 158 -16.43 -22.41 3.13
N ALA A 159 -17.45 -21.92 2.43
CA ALA A 159 -17.48 -20.57 1.90
C ALA A 159 -17.69 -19.57 3.05
N VAL A 160 -16.90 -18.50 3.06
CA VAL A 160 -17.01 -17.41 4.02
C VAL A 160 -17.29 -16.10 3.29
N ALA A 161 -18.28 -15.35 3.74
CA ALA A 161 -18.54 -14.02 3.22
C ALA A 161 -17.71 -12.98 3.97
N ARG A 162 -17.32 -11.92 3.26
CA ARG A 162 -16.67 -10.76 3.89
C ARG A 162 -17.52 -10.26 5.07
N LYS A 163 -16.88 -10.09 6.22
CA LYS A 163 -17.46 -9.72 7.53
C LYS A 163 -18.19 -10.84 8.29
N ASP A 164 -18.17 -12.07 7.82
CA ASP A 164 -18.60 -13.18 8.66
C ASP A 164 -17.71 -13.28 9.90
N GLU A 165 -18.33 -13.73 10.99
CA GLU A 165 -17.66 -13.95 12.26
C GLU A 165 -16.76 -15.18 12.17
N LEU A 166 -15.46 -15.01 12.44
CA LEU A 166 -14.48 -16.10 12.45
C LEU A 166 -14.23 -16.62 13.86
N GLY A 167 -14.35 -15.75 14.87
CA GLY A 167 -14.07 -16.12 16.26
C GLY A 167 -14.00 -14.92 17.20
N GLN A 168 -13.58 -15.17 18.43
CA GLN A 168 -13.29 -14.12 19.40
C GLN A 168 -11.79 -13.88 19.53
N PRO A 169 -11.34 -12.62 19.69
CA PRO A 169 -9.94 -12.35 19.98
C PRO A 169 -9.54 -13.02 21.29
N GLY A 170 -8.33 -13.54 21.34
CA GLY A 170 -7.79 -14.18 22.52
C GLY A 170 -6.86 -13.26 23.29
N SER A 171 -5.92 -13.90 23.98
CA SER A 171 -4.82 -13.26 24.68
C SER A 171 -3.51 -13.58 24.00
N ILE A 172 -2.60 -12.61 24.00
CA ILE A 172 -1.21 -12.80 23.60
C ILE A 172 -0.36 -12.27 24.74
N TYR A 173 0.59 -13.08 25.22
CA TYR A 173 1.44 -12.73 26.37
C TYR A 173 0.63 -12.26 27.59
N GLY A 174 -0.52 -12.90 27.84
CA GLY A 174 -1.43 -12.57 28.93
C GLY A 174 -2.32 -11.34 28.70
N ALA A 175 -2.12 -10.58 27.62
CA ALA A 175 -2.94 -9.41 27.28
C ALA A 175 -4.13 -9.81 26.41
N SER A 176 -5.35 -9.66 26.93
CA SER A 176 -6.59 -10.06 26.23
C SER A 176 -7.07 -9.06 25.17
N GLY A 177 -7.91 -9.55 24.26
CA GLY A 177 -8.51 -8.76 23.20
C GLY A 177 -7.55 -8.52 22.04
N GLN A 178 -6.61 -9.43 21.80
CA GLN A 178 -5.60 -9.32 20.77
C GLN A 178 -5.74 -10.41 19.71
N LEU A 179 -5.20 -10.14 18.53
CA LEU A 179 -5.20 -11.01 17.36
C LEU A 179 -3.85 -10.86 16.66
N HIS A 180 -3.21 -11.96 16.26
CA HIS A 180 -2.17 -11.89 15.24
C HIS A 180 -2.83 -12.05 13.87
N PHE A 181 -2.55 -11.12 12.95
CA PHE A 181 -3.17 -11.06 11.63
C PHE A 181 -2.14 -10.98 10.51
N GLU A 182 -2.26 -11.87 9.53
CA GLU A 182 -1.40 -11.92 8.34
C GLU A 182 -2.22 -11.78 7.05
N ILE A 183 -1.60 -11.16 6.04
CA ILE A 183 -2.01 -11.29 4.62
C ILE A 183 -0.78 -11.77 3.85
N CYS A 184 -0.90 -12.89 3.16
CA CYS A 184 0.20 -13.47 2.38
C CYS A 184 -0.28 -13.98 1.02
N CYS A 185 0.64 -14.07 0.07
CA CYS A 185 0.41 -14.65 -1.25
C CYS A 185 1.69 -15.33 -1.72
N ASP A 186 1.58 -16.18 -2.75
CA ASP A 186 2.75 -16.76 -3.40
C ASP A 186 3.42 -15.74 -4.33
N ALA A 187 4.53 -16.13 -4.95
CA ALA A 187 5.28 -15.26 -5.86
C ALA A 187 4.44 -14.84 -7.10
N ALA A 188 3.52 -15.69 -7.55
CA ALA A 188 2.63 -15.37 -8.67
C ALA A 188 1.61 -14.29 -8.29
N GLY A 189 0.95 -14.44 -7.13
CA GLY A 189 0.06 -13.44 -6.56
C GLY A 189 0.78 -12.12 -6.29
N ALA A 190 2.00 -12.18 -5.77
CA ALA A 190 2.85 -11.00 -5.54
C ALA A 190 3.15 -10.25 -6.86
N ALA A 191 3.49 -10.97 -7.93
CA ALA A 191 3.73 -10.36 -9.24
C ALA A 191 2.47 -9.68 -9.81
N VAL A 192 1.30 -10.29 -9.63
CA VAL A 192 0.02 -9.71 -10.09
C VAL A 192 -0.34 -8.46 -9.29
N ILE A 193 -0.27 -8.49 -7.96
CA ILE A 193 -0.65 -7.32 -7.14
C ILE A 193 0.32 -6.15 -7.34
N LEU A 194 1.63 -6.43 -7.44
CA LEU A 194 2.64 -5.39 -7.68
C LEU A 194 2.60 -4.82 -9.11
N GLY A 195 2.02 -5.55 -10.06
CA GLY A 195 2.04 -5.17 -11.48
C GLY A 195 3.44 -5.27 -12.11
N ARG A 196 4.37 -5.94 -11.43
CA ARG A 196 5.77 -6.12 -11.80
C ARG A 196 6.37 -7.30 -11.03
N PRO A 197 7.50 -7.87 -11.47
CA PRO A 197 8.24 -8.82 -10.65
C PRO A 197 8.54 -8.26 -9.25
N ALA A 198 8.45 -9.13 -8.24
CA ALA A 198 8.96 -8.86 -6.90
C ALA A 198 10.43 -8.40 -7.00
N GLY A 199 10.81 -7.49 -6.11
CA GLY A 199 12.12 -6.86 -6.19
C GLY A 199 12.17 -5.45 -5.67
N TRP A 200 13.28 -5.13 -5.01
CA TRP A 200 13.62 -3.77 -4.63
C TRP A 200 13.71 -2.85 -5.86
N LYS A 201 13.15 -1.65 -5.74
CA LYS A 201 13.33 -0.56 -6.70
C LYS A 201 13.91 0.66 -6.00
N GLU A 202 15.01 1.18 -6.54
CA GLU A 202 15.62 2.38 -5.99
C GLU A 202 14.65 3.56 -6.14
N ASN A 203 14.46 4.34 -5.08
CA ASN A 203 13.61 5.52 -5.15
C ASN A 203 14.42 6.66 -5.78
N ARG A 204 14.22 6.90 -7.07
CA ARG A 204 14.90 7.96 -7.84
C ARG A 204 13.89 8.91 -8.47
N PRO A 205 13.25 9.80 -7.69
CA PRO A 205 12.15 10.62 -8.17
C PRO A 205 12.53 11.57 -9.31
N ALA A 206 13.81 11.92 -9.44
CA ALA A 206 14.33 12.74 -10.53
C ALA A 206 14.42 11.98 -11.88
N GLU A 207 14.65 10.66 -11.85
CA GLU A 207 14.79 9.86 -13.08
C GLU A 207 13.41 9.71 -13.75
N ALA A 208 13.32 10.10 -15.01
CA ALA A 208 12.09 9.99 -15.77
C ALA A 208 11.73 8.51 -15.96
N PRO A 209 10.47 8.11 -15.67
CA PRO A 209 9.97 6.81 -16.09
C PRO A 209 10.07 6.63 -17.62
N THR A 210 10.02 5.39 -18.08
CA THR A 210 10.09 5.08 -19.52
C THR A 210 8.72 4.76 -20.12
N SER A 211 7.71 4.53 -19.28
CA SER A 211 6.34 4.21 -19.66
C SER A 211 5.37 4.64 -18.57
N ASP A 212 4.09 4.72 -18.92
CA ASP A 212 3.01 4.75 -17.93
C ASP A 212 3.00 3.48 -17.08
N GLY A 213 2.27 3.54 -15.97
CA GLY A 213 1.96 2.39 -15.13
C GLY A 213 1.00 1.42 -15.79
N ARG A 214 0.63 0.38 -15.06
CA ARG A 214 -0.28 -0.68 -15.54
C ARG A 214 -1.66 -0.12 -15.89
N THR A 215 -2.33 -0.69 -16.89
CA THR A 215 -3.69 -0.28 -17.31
C THR A 215 -4.77 -1.28 -16.92
N ASP A 216 -4.37 -2.48 -16.53
CA ASP A 216 -5.25 -3.58 -16.16
C ASP A 216 -5.78 -3.49 -14.72
N ALA A 217 -5.23 -2.59 -13.91
CA ALA A 217 -5.73 -2.22 -12.59
C ALA A 217 -5.42 -0.75 -12.29
N VAL A 218 -6.43 0.01 -11.88
CA VAL A 218 -6.29 1.45 -11.54
C VAL A 218 -7.13 1.74 -10.31
N PHE A 219 -6.48 2.00 -9.17
CA PHE A 219 -7.17 2.30 -7.91
C PHE A 219 -6.36 3.26 -7.05
N GLY A 220 -7.02 3.82 -6.03
CA GLY A 220 -6.40 4.73 -5.06
C GLY A 220 -6.07 6.10 -5.65
N SER A 221 -4.97 6.68 -5.18
CA SER A 221 -4.41 7.93 -5.71
C SER A 221 -3.84 7.70 -7.11
N LEU A 222 -3.92 8.74 -7.95
CA LEU A 222 -3.20 8.82 -9.20
C LEU A 222 -1.88 9.54 -8.99
N TRP A 223 -0.86 9.14 -9.74
CA TRP A 223 0.48 9.69 -9.68
C TRP A 223 0.94 10.10 -11.07
N PHE A 224 1.50 11.31 -11.17
CA PHE A 224 1.97 11.89 -12.43
C PHE A 224 3.43 12.29 -12.29
N TYR A 225 4.31 11.77 -13.14
CA TYR A 225 5.62 12.35 -13.34
C TYR A 225 5.53 13.48 -14.36
N LEU A 226 5.95 14.68 -13.98
CA LEU A 226 6.04 15.84 -14.85
C LEU A 226 7.52 16.18 -15.08
N PRO A 227 8.06 16.08 -16.31
CA PRO A 227 9.42 16.51 -16.58
C PRO A 227 9.56 18.03 -16.49
N ALA A 228 10.79 18.49 -16.32
CA ALA A 228 11.13 19.87 -16.65
C ALA A 228 10.75 20.14 -18.12
N GLY A 229 10.16 21.31 -18.40
CA GLY A 229 9.58 21.65 -19.69
C GLY A 229 8.07 21.40 -19.80
N THR A 230 7.44 20.77 -18.79
CA THR A 230 5.97 20.61 -18.75
C THR A 230 5.29 21.98 -18.84
N PRO A 231 4.34 22.19 -19.77
CA PRO A 231 3.59 23.44 -19.89
C PRO A 231 2.85 23.82 -18.61
N THR A 232 2.87 25.11 -18.30
CA THR A 232 2.23 25.69 -17.10
C THR A 232 1.45 26.95 -17.43
N ARG A 233 0.58 27.41 -16.52
CA ARG A 233 -0.07 28.74 -16.58
C ARG A 233 -0.27 29.32 -15.19
N THR A 234 -0.18 30.64 -15.07
CA THR A 234 -0.48 31.37 -13.82
C THR A 234 -1.98 31.51 -13.55
N THR A 235 -2.82 31.37 -14.58
CA THR A 235 -4.28 31.42 -14.49
C THR A 235 -4.92 30.17 -15.06
N ALA A 236 -6.17 29.91 -14.64
CA ALA A 236 -6.93 28.75 -15.10
C ALA A 236 -7.04 28.74 -16.64
N PRO A 237 -6.61 27.66 -17.32
CA PRO A 237 -6.67 27.58 -18.77
C PRO A 237 -8.12 27.57 -19.27
N THR A 238 -8.42 28.43 -20.25
CA THR A 238 -9.73 28.47 -20.93
C THR A 238 -9.81 27.52 -22.13
N GLN A 239 -8.66 27.05 -22.61
CA GLN A 239 -8.54 26.03 -23.64
C GLN A 239 -7.90 24.77 -23.05
N HIS A 240 -8.48 23.62 -23.37
CA HIS A 240 -8.04 22.32 -22.88
C HIS A 240 -7.39 21.47 -23.98
N ARG A 241 -6.93 22.13 -25.04
CA ARG A 241 -6.07 21.54 -26.07
C ARG A 241 -4.69 22.16 -25.96
N ARG A 242 -3.66 21.38 -26.21
CA ARG A 242 -2.33 21.92 -26.47
C ARG A 242 -2.34 22.68 -27.78
N ALA A 243 -1.62 23.80 -27.82
CA ALA A 243 -1.39 24.53 -29.04
C ALA A 243 -0.38 23.78 -29.91
N THR A 244 -0.65 23.65 -31.20
CA THR A 244 0.29 23.14 -32.20
C THR A 244 1.32 24.22 -32.54
N SER A 245 2.38 24.40 -31.74
CA SER A 245 3.52 25.22 -32.19
C SER A 245 4.84 24.96 -31.46
N GLY A 246 5.86 24.61 -32.27
CA GLY A 246 7.23 25.18 -32.28
C GLY A 246 8.17 24.88 -31.11
N ALA A 247 9.15 23.99 -31.34
CA ALA A 247 10.30 23.65 -30.49
C ALA A 247 9.99 23.31 -29.01
N GLY A 248 10.20 22.04 -28.64
CA GLY A 248 10.00 21.60 -27.27
C GLY A 248 10.97 22.25 -26.28
N ALA A 249 10.48 22.59 -25.09
CA ALA A 249 11.34 22.92 -23.97
C ALA A 249 12.22 21.71 -23.60
N SER A 250 13.50 21.95 -23.30
CA SER A 250 14.48 20.91 -23.02
C SER A 250 15.40 21.35 -21.88
N ALA A 251 15.40 20.57 -20.80
CA ALA A 251 16.33 20.73 -19.69
C ALA A 251 17.78 20.45 -20.09
N ALA A 252 18.00 19.58 -21.08
CA ALA A 252 19.35 19.24 -21.56
C ALA A 252 20.04 20.39 -22.30
N THR A 253 19.26 21.33 -22.85
CA THR A 253 19.78 22.47 -23.62
C THR A 253 19.54 23.81 -22.93
N ASP A 254 19.07 23.79 -21.67
CA ASP A 254 18.61 24.97 -20.90
C ASP A 254 17.64 25.89 -21.69
N HIS A 255 16.87 25.29 -22.60
CA HIS A 255 15.91 26.01 -23.41
C HIS A 255 14.52 25.76 -22.86
N PHE A 256 13.98 26.72 -22.12
CA PHE A 256 12.65 26.62 -21.57
C PHE A 256 11.77 27.77 -22.06
N LEU A 257 10.55 27.43 -22.47
CA LEU A 257 9.52 28.44 -22.70
C LEU A 257 9.17 29.13 -21.35
N PRO A 258 8.77 30.41 -21.33
CA PRO A 258 8.48 31.15 -20.09
C PRO A 258 7.45 30.45 -19.20
N GLU A 259 6.52 29.73 -19.80
CA GLU A 259 5.41 29.05 -19.14
C GLU A 259 5.65 27.54 -19.01
N THR A 260 6.81 27.13 -18.47
CA THR A 260 7.11 25.71 -18.26
C THR A 260 7.75 25.43 -16.90
N LEU A 261 7.53 24.22 -16.37
CA LEU A 261 8.24 23.73 -15.19
C LEU A 261 9.75 23.75 -15.42
N ARG A 262 10.50 24.23 -14.44
CA ARG A 262 11.97 24.29 -14.51
C ARG A 262 12.67 23.03 -14.01
N GLN A 263 11.98 22.25 -13.18
CA GLN A 263 12.49 21.02 -12.58
C GLN A 263 11.41 19.94 -12.71
N PRO A 264 11.79 18.66 -12.80
CA PRO A 264 10.81 17.60 -12.74
C PRO A 264 10.13 17.56 -11.38
N CYS A 265 8.88 17.13 -11.35
CA CYS A 265 8.15 16.90 -10.12
C CYS A 265 7.18 15.72 -10.26
N TRP A 266 6.81 15.14 -9.13
CA TRP A 266 5.70 14.20 -9.05
C TRP A 266 4.46 14.89 -8.51
N VAL A 267 3.29 14.56 -9.04
CA VAL A 267 2.00 15.07 -8.57
C VAL A 267 1.13 13.89 -8.17
N GLU A 268 0.57 13.93 -6.96
CA GLU A 268 -0.47 13.01 -6.52
C GLU A 268 -1.83 13.69 -6.69
N LEU A 269 -2.80 13.00 -7.29
CA LEU A 269 -4.21 13.40 -7.34
C LEU A 269 -5.04 12.33 -6.63
N ARG A 270 -5.66 12.72 -5.52
CA ARG A 270 -6.51 11.83 -4.72
C ARG A 270 -7.94 12.32 -4.71
N TYR A 271 -8.88 11.42 -4.98
CA TYR A 271 -10.30 11.66 -4.78
C TYR A 271 -10.77 11.03 -3.47
N ALA A 272 -11.56 11.78 -2.69
CA ALA A 272 -12.15 11.28 -1.46
C ALA A 272 -13.42 12.07 -1.11
N HIS A 273 -14.51 11.36 -0.82
CA HIS A 273 -15.80 11.95 -0.41
C HIS A 273 -16.35 13.00 -1.40
N GLY A 274 -16.07 12.86 -2.70
CA GLY A 274 -16.48 13.81 -3.72
C GLY A 274 -15.49 14.95 -3.99
N ASP A 275 -14.49 15.14 -3.13
CA ASP A 275 -13.46 16.17 -3.26
C ASP A 275 -12.20 15.60 -3.95
N ALA A 276 -11.34 16.50 -4.46
CA ALA A 276 -10.00 16.16 -4.92
C ALA A 276 -8.93 16.88 -4.09
N THR A 277 -7.84 16.19 -3.78
CA THR A 277 -6.62 16.76 -3.19
C THR A 277 -5.45 16.55 -4.14
N LEU A 278 -4.67 17.60 -4.38
CA LEU A 278 -3.43 17.56 -5.14
C LEU A 278 -2.23 17.84 -4.24
N THR A 279 -1.23 16.99 -4.30
CA THR A 279 0.08 17.20 -3.66
C THR A 279 1.18 17.15 -4.72
N SER A 280 2.31 17.80 -4.45
CA SER A 280 3.48 17.74 -5.32
C SER A 280 4.72 17.33 -4.54
N ARG A 281 5.66 16.69 -5.24
CA ARG A 281 6.95 16.29 -4.72
C ARG A 281 8.06 16.71 -5.67
N ASP A 282 9.18 17.15 -5.12
CA ASP A 282 10.35 17.57 -5.89
C ASP A 282 11.14 16.38 -6.47
N ALA A 283 12.27 16.68 -7.12
CA ALA A 283 13.18 15.70 -7.70
C ALA A 283 13.81 14.74 -6.66
N ASP A 284 13.77 15.10 -5.37
CA ASP A 284 14.21 14.25 -4.26
C ASP A 284 13.03 13.51 -3.59
N GLY A 285 11.81 13.67 -4.12
CA GLY A 285 10.59 13.06 -3.60
C GLY A 285 10.01 13.74 -2.36
N ARG A 286 10.54 14.91 -1.96
CA ARG A 286 10.06 15.66 -0.80
C ARG A 286 8.80 16.44 -1.14
N PRO A 287 7.82 16.53 -0.21
CA PRO A 287 6.62 17.35 -0.43
C PRO A 287 6.96 18.80 -0.76
N VAL A 288 6.21 19.39 -1.70
CA VAL A 288 6.36 20.77 -2.17
C VAL A 288 5.06 21.54 -1.93
N GLY A 289 5.17 22.71 -1.30
CA GLY A 289 4.03 23.57 -0.99
C GLY A 289 3.00 22.91 -0.08
N MET A 290 1.81 23.52 0.02
CA MET A 290 0.69 22.98 0.78
C MET A 290 -0.25 22.22 -0.16
N PRO A 291 -0.83 21.07 0.26
CA PRO A 291 -1.85 20.37 -0.52
C PRO A 291 -2.99 21.28 -0.95
N LEU A 292 -3.44 21.14 -2.20
CA LEU A 292 -4.56 21.90 -2.74
C LEU A 292 -5.81 21.04 -2.72
N SER A 293 -6.92 21.56 -2.19
CA SER A 293 -8.22 20.86 -2.17
C SER A 293 -9.21 21.53 -3.11
N ALA A 294 -9.85 20.75 -3.97
CA ALA A 294 -10.96 21.17 -4.82
C ALA A 294 -12.24 20.47 -4.37
N LYS A 295 -13.23 21.25 -3.91
CA LYS A 295 -14.50 20.74 -3.41
C LYS A 295 -15.39 20.23 -4.54
N GLN A 296 -16.10 19.13 -4.30
CA GLN A 296 -17.00 18.49 -5.26
C GLN A 296 -16.34 18.08 -6.59
N ALA A 297 -15.01 18.10 -6.66
CA ALA A 297 -14.27 17.90 -7.90
C ALA A 297 -14.47 16.53 -8.53
N GLU A 298 -14.80 15.49 -7.75
CA GLU A 298 -15.16 14.16 -8.30
C GLU A 298 -16.58 14.17 -8.87
N TYR A 299 -17.53 14.79 -8.17
CA TYR A 299 -18.92 14.89 -8.62
C TYR A 299 -19.06 15.74 -9.88
N ASP A 300 -18.22 16.75 -10.04
CA ASP A 300 -18.21 17.64 -11.21
C ASP A 300 -17.50 17.06 -12.45
N LEU A 301 -16.84 15.89 -12.34
CA LEU A 301 -16.06 15.33 -13.45
C LEU A 301 -16.87 15.13 -14.73
N TYR A 302 -18.07 14.57 -14.61
CA TYR A 302 -18.94 14.32 -15.77
C TYR A 302 -19.34 15.63 -16.47
N LYS A 303 -19.69 16.65 -15.67
CA LYS A 303 -20.05 17.98 -16.18
C LYS A 303 -18.87 18.63 -16.90
N GLU A 304 -17.68 18.58 -16.30
CA GLU A 304 -16.46 19.13 -16.89
C GLU A 304 -16.04 18.38 -18.17
N ALA A 305 -16.14 17.06 -18.17
CA ALA A 305 -15.84 16.24 -19.34
C ALA A 305 -16.78 16.54 -20.52
N THR A 306 -18.09 16.65 -20.24
CA THR A 306 -19.10 17.05 -21.24
C THR A 306 -18.82 18.46 -21.79
N ARG A 307 -18.52 19.42 -20.91
CA ARG A 307 -18.18 20.79 -21.33
C ARG A 307 -16.96 20.84 -22.25
N ARG A 308 -15.92 20.04 -21.97
CA ARG A 308 -14.72 19.95 -22.83
C ARG A 308 -15.03 19.31 -24.17
N HIS A 309 -15.82 18.25 -24.18
CA HIS A 309 -16.31 17.64 -25.42
C HIS A 309 -17.09 18.64 -26.28
N GLU A 310 -18.07 19.33 -25.71
CA GLU A 310 -18.87 20.33 -26.45
C GLU A 310 -18.02 21.48 -26.99
N SER A 311 -17.06 21.97 -26.21
CA SER A 311 -16.13 23.00 -26.66
C SER A 311 -15.27 22.51 -27.82
N TYR A 312 -14.84 21.25 -27.80
CA TYR A 312 -14.10 20.64 -28.90
C TYR A 312 -14.98 20.55 -30.16
N SER A 313 -16.18 20.00 -30.02
CA SER A 313 -17.10 19.78 -31.14
C SER A 313 -17.53 21.08 -31.82
N LYS A 314 -17.68 22.17 -31.05
CA LYS A 314 -17.95 23.51 -31.60
C LYS A 314 -16.79 24.08 -32.42
N GLN A 315 -15.54 23.79 -32.03
CA GLN A 315 -14.34 24.29 -32.70
C GLN A 315 -13.89 23.40 -33.86
N ASN A 316 -14.28 22.12 -33.85
CA ASN A 316 -13.92 21.13 -34.85
C ASN A 316 -15.21 20.40 -35.27
N PRO A 317 -16.11 21.06 -36.03
CA PRO A 317 -17.28 20.40 -36.57
C PRO A 317 -16.83 19.21 -37.42
N ALA A 318 -17.19 18.00 -36.98
CA ALA A 318 -16.68 16.76 -37.56
C ALA A 318 -17.05 16.66 -39.05
N PRO A 319 -16.11 16.25 -39.92
CA PRO A 319 -16.46 15.65 -41.20
C PRO A 319 -17.38 14.45 -40.96
N SER A 320 -18.34 14.17 -41.85
CA SER A 320 -19.31 13.09 -41.67
C SER A 320 -18.61 11.77 -41.33
N GLY A 321 -18.92 11.21 -40.15
CA GLY A 321 -18.46 9.88 -39.73
C GLY A 321 -17.18 9.81 -38.89
N LEU A 322 -16.49 10.92 -38.61
CA LEU A 322 -15.30 10.92 -37.73
C LEU A 322 -15.64 11.45 -36.32
N VAL A 323 -15.52 10.62 -35.29
CA VAL A 323 -15.70 11.04 -33.88
C VAL A 323 -14.33 11.09 -33.22
N GLU A 324 -13.79 12.29 -33.01
CA GLU A 324 -12.45 12.50 -32.41
C GLU A 324 -12.50 12.87 -30.92
N SER A 325 -13.69 13.05 -30.37
CA SER A 325 -13.90 13.51 -29.00
C SER A 325 -15.21 12.92 -28.47
N SER A 326 -15.24 12.59 -27.19
CA SER A 326 -16.40 12.06 -26.47
C SER A 326 -16.37 12.54 -25.01
N PRO A 327 -17.53 12.71 -24.34
CA PRO A 327 -17.54 13.00 -22.91
C PRO A 327 -16.82 11.93 -22.08
N SER A 328 -16.94 10.65 -22.44
CA SER A 328 -16.28 9.53 -21.75
C SER A 328 -14.76 9.59 -21.85
N GLY A 329 -14.19 9.86 -23.03
CA GLY A 329 -12.74 10.00 -23.19
C GLY A 329 -12.16 11.15 -22.36
N TRP A 330 -12.87 12.28 -22.27
CA TRP A 330 -12.49 13.38 -21.37
C TRP A 330 -12.66 12.99 -19.90
N TYR A 331 -13.69 12.23 -19.55
CA TYR A 331 -13.91 11.76 -18.18
C TYR A 331 -12.76 10.86 -17.73
N GLU A 332 -12.36 9.90 -18.55
CA GLU A 332 -11.24 9.01 -18.26
C GLU A 332 -9.93 9.78 -18.09
N LEU A 333 -9.62 10.69 -19.01
CA LEU A 333 -8.45 11.57 -18.87
C LEU A 333 -8.47 12.32 -17.53
N LEU A 334 -9.61 12.90 -17.16
CA LEU A 334 -9.72 13.69 -15.94
C LEU A 334 -9.67 12.84 -14.65
N ARG A 335 -10.26 11.63 -14.68
CA ARG A 335 -10.42 10.73 -13.52
C ARG A 335 -9.25 9.79 -13.30
N PHE A 336 -8.59 9.35 -14.38
CA PHE A 336 -7.52 8.34 -14.41
C PHE A 336 -6.19 8.88 -14.94
N GLY A 337 -6.16 10.11 -15.48
CA GLY A 337 -4.97 10.72 -16.08
C GLY A 337 -4.66 10.25 -17.50
N ARG A 338 -5.41 9.26 -18.00
CA ARG A 338 -5.20 8.56 -19.27
C ARG A 338 -6.52 7.97 -19.76
N ASN A 339 -6.61 7.77 -21.07
CA ASN A 339 -7.68 7.03 -21.71
C ASN A 339 -7.36 5.54 -21.56
N LEU A 340 -8.12 4.84 -20.73
CA LEU A 340 -7.91 3.45 -20.37
C LEU A 340 -8.56 2.50 -21.36
N GLY A 341 -9.52 2.91 -22.21
CA GLY A 341 -10.10 2.00 -23.20
C GLY A 341 -9.10 1.49 -24.25
N PHE A 342 -9.37 0.31 -24.83
CA PHE A 342 -8.50 -0.36 -25.82
C PHE A 342 -9.06 -0.35 -27.25
N GLY A 343 -8.19 -0.22 -28.25
CA GLY A 343 -8.50 -0.49 -29.65
C GLY A 343 -9.69 0.31 -30.17
N SER A 344 -10.64 -0.36 -30.82
CA SER A 344 -11.90 0.26 -31.27
C SER A 344 -12.87 0.59 -30.14
N GLY A 345 -12.59 0.15 -28.91
CA GLY A 345 -13.35 0.46 -27.69
C GLY A 345 -12.76 1.61 -26.87
N ALA A 346 -11.64 2.20 -27.29
CA ALA A 346 -11.12 3.41 -26.67
C ALA A 346 -12.06 4.58 -26.93
N ASP A 347 -12.48 5.26 -25.87
CA ASP A 347 -13.36 6.40 -25.99
C ASP A 347 -12.66 7.53 -26.75
N PRO A 348 -13.26 8.13 -27.78
CA PRO A 348 -12.61 9.18 -28.56
C PRO A 348 -12.13 10.33 -27.67
N LEU A 349 -10.83 10.61 -27.74
CA LEU A 349 -10.17 11.70 -27.05
C LEU A 349 -9.20 12.38 -28.02
N PRO A 350 -9.24 13.72 -28.16
CA PRO A 350 -8.32 14.40 -29.06
C PRO A 350 -6.87 14.15 -28.65
N SER A 351 -5.99 13.90 -29.62
CA SER A 351 -4.54 13.70 -29.37
C SER A 351 -3.88 14.86 -28.63
N GLU A 352 -4.41 16.08 -28.83
CA GLU A 352 -3.97 17.30 -28.15
C GLU A 352 -4.67 17.59 -26.82
N ALA A 353 -5.46 16.66 -26.29
CA ALA A 353 -6.20 16.86 -25.03
C ALA A 353 -5.26 17.10 -23.85
N ALA A 354 -5.39 18.27 -23.23
CA ALA A 354 -4.62 18.70 -22.07
C ALA A 354 -5.36 18.40 -20.76
N HIS A 355 -4.62 17.94 -19.76
CA HIS A 355 -5.11 17.66 -18.42
C HIS A 355 -4.62 18.72 -17.44
N TRP A 356 -5.11 19.94 -17.64
CA TRP A 356 -4.77 21.06 -16.76
C TRP A 356 -5.30 20.86 -15.33
N ARG A 357 -4.38 20.90 -14.35
CA ARG A 357 -4.67 20.91 -12.92
C ARG A 357 -3.85 21.99 -12.22
N GLU A 358 -4.42 22.61 -11.20
CA GLU A 358 -3.67 23.48 -10.29
C GLU A 358 -2.86 22.62 -9.32
N ILE A 359 -1.54 22.77 -9.31
CA ILE A 359 -0.60 22.01 -8.49
C ILE A 359 0.14 22.93 -7.51
N PRO A 360 0.48 22.46 -6.30
CA PRO A 360 1.29 23.22 -5.38
C PRO A 360 2.74 23.34 -5.83
N THR A 361 3.36 24.48 -5.51
CA THR A 361 4.77 24.78 -5.79
C THR A 361 5.39 25.37 -4.52
N ALA A 362 6.73 25.48 -4.47
CA ALA A 362 7.42 26.02 -3.30
C ALA A 362 7.01 27.48 -2.98
N THR A 363 6.58 28.24 -4.00
CA THR A 363 6.24 29.66 -3.89
C THR A 363 4.74 29.95 -4.01
N GLY A 364 3.89 28.94 -4.10
CA GLY A 364 2.45 29.11 -4.30
C GLY A 364 1.83 27.97 -5.09
N LYS A 365 1.12 28.30 -6.17
CA LYS A 365 0.41 27.33 -7.01
C LYS A 365 0.46 27.73 -8.48
N ILE A 366 0.39 26.73 -9.36
CA ILE A 366 0.43 26.94 -10.81
C ILE A 366 -0.46 25.91 -11.50
N TRP A 367 -1.02 26.23 -12.66
CA TRP A 367 -1.66 25.22 -13.51
C TRP A 367 -0.59 24.48 -14.31
N ALA A 368 -0.65 23.15 -14.34
CA ALA A 368 0.24 22.29 -15.14
C ALA A 368 -0.58 21.31 -15.97
N ASP A 369 -0.12 21.01 -17.19
CA ASP A 369 -0.74 19.98 -18.04
C ASP A 369 -0.20 18.60 -17.65
N LEU A 370 -1.00 17.85 -16.89
CA LEU A 370 -0.64 16.50 -16.45
C LEU A 370 -0.59 15.47 -17.59
N ASN A 371 -1.13 15.82 -18.77
CA ASN A 371 -1.12 14.98 -19.97
C ASN A 371 -0.19 15.54 -21.06
N ALA A 372 0.75 16.42 -20.71
CA ALA A 372 1.74 16.93 -21.64
C ALA A 372 2.66 15.80 -22.16
N ARG A 373 3.34 16.07 -23.28
CA ARG A 373 4.33 15.14 -23.83
C ARG A 373 5.45 14.91 -22.80
N GLY A 374 5.81 13.64 -22.59
CA GLY A 374 6.85 13.25 -21.64
C GLY A 374 6.37 13.09 -20.20
N THR A 375 5.08 13.29 -19.91
CA THR A 375 4.50 12.94 -18.60
C THR A 375 4.13 11.46 -18.55
N PHE A 376 4.29 10.85 -17.36
CA PHE A 376 3.96 9.45 -17.11
C PHE A 376 2.95 9.30 -15.98
N LYS A 377 1.99 8.38 -16.12
CA LYS A 377 0.80 8.26 -15.27
C LYS A 377 0.73 6.88 -14.62
N PHE A 378 0.46 6.88 -13.33
CA PHE A 378 0.40 5.70 -12.48
C PHE A 378 -0.75 5.84 -11.48
N SER A 379 -0.98 4.81 -10.69
CA SER A 379 -1.89 4.79 -9.57
C SER A 379 -1.29 4.03 -8.38
N ASP A 380 -2.02 3.94 -7.27
CA ASP A 380 -1.57 3.11 -6.13
C ASP A 380 -1.47 1.61 -6.52
N ALA A 381 -2.07 1.19 -7.63
CA ALA A 381 -1.93 -0.16 -8.19
C ALA A 381 -0.52 -0.49 -8.73
N ASP A 382 0.34 0.52 -8.87
CA ASP A 382 1.71 0.38 -9.38
C ASP A 382 2.77 0.21 -8.27
N PHE A 383 2.38 0.31 -6.99
CA PHE A 383 3.28 0.15 -5.84
C PHE A 383 4.60 0.93 -6.00
N LEU A 384 4.49 2.22 -6.33
CA LEU A 384 5.63 3.07 -6.65
C LEU A 384 6.53 3.37 -5.44
N PRO A 385 7.88 3.36 -5.59
CA PRO A 385 8.81 3.83 -4.57
C PRO A 385 8.60 5.27 -4.12
N VAL A 386 8.19 6.17 -5.03
CA VAL A 386 7.90 7.58 -4.70
C VAL A 386 6.66 7.73 -3.79
N ALA A 387 5.76 6.74 -3.83
CA ALA A 387 4.62 6.61 -2.91
C ALA A 387 4.98 5.84 -1.62
N GLY A 388 6.26 5.46 -1.46
CA GLY A 388 6.80 4.74 -0.31
C GLY A 388 6.72 3.22 -0.39
N TRP A 389 6.07 2.66 -1.41
CA TRP A 389 5.95 1.21 -1.59
C TRP A 389 7.26 0.59 -2.08
N ASN A 390 7.66 -0.53 -1.48
CA ASN A 390 8.75 -1.34 -2.02
C ASN A 390 8.60 -2.82 -1.69
N CYS A 391 9.32 -3.66 -2.43
CA CYS A 391 9.38 -5.09 -2.21
C CYS A 391 10.78 -5.47 -1.74
N TYR A 392 10.87 -6.19 -0.64
CA TYR A 392 12.12 -6.67 -0.03
C TYR A 392 12.15 -8.20 -0.14
N ASP A 393 12.89 -8.69 -1.12
CA ASP A 393 13.05 -10.10 -1.48
C ASP A 393 14.53 -10.52 -1.55
N ASP A 394 15.43 -9.66 -1.05
CA ASP A 394 16.87 -9.87 -1.06
C ASP A 394 17.39 -10.67 0.14
N ASP A 395 16.50 -11.15 1.01
CA ASP A 395 16.84 -12.08 2.08
C ASP A 395 16.63 -13.53 1.64
N VAL A 396 17.69 -14.15 1.14
CA VAL A 396 17.66 -15.51 0.59
C VAL A 396 17.93 -16.60 1.64
N ASN A 397 18.22 -16.22 2.90
CA ASN A 397 18.53 -17.20 3.94
C ASN A 397 17.24 -17.79 4.51
N VAL A 398 16.85 -18.95 3.99
CA VAL A 398 15.61 -19.59 4.42
C VAL A 398 15.68 -20.25 5.79
N ASP A 399 16.89 -20.40 6.33
CA ASP A 399 17.19 -21.13 7.56
C ASP A 399 17.42 -20.22 8.77
N ASN A 400 17.12 -18.91 8.65
CA ASN A 400 17.30 -17.94 9.72
C ASN A 400 16.11 -16.97 9.79
N GLN A 401 15.52 -16.78 10.97
CA GLN A 401 14.41 -15.84 11.15
C GLN A 401 14.88 -14.37 11.25
N LEU A 402 16.18 -14.11 11.46
CA LEU A 402 16.70 -12.73 11.48
C LEU A 402 16.64 -12.08 10.10
N CYS A 403 16.29 -10.79 10.06
CA CYS A 403 16.29 -10.03 8.82
C CYS A 403 17.72 -9.75 8.32
N GLU A 404 18.06 -10.36 7.19
CA GLU A 404 19.29 -10.12 6.44
C GLU A 404 19.09 -9.31 5.17
N SER A 405 17.86 -8.84 4.89
CA SER A 405 17.59 -7.90 3.79
C SER A 405 18.49 -6.66 3.89
N SER A 406 19.40 -6.54 2.93
CA SER A 406 20.33 -5.43 2.82
C SER A 406 19.60 -4.12 2.50
N HIS A 407 18.56 -4.20 1.66
CA HIS A 407 17.74 -3.08 1.28
C HIS A 407 16.90 -2.56 2.44
N LEU A 408 16.20 -3.43 3.18
CA LEU A 408 15.38 -3.01 4.32
C LEU A 408 16.25 -2.41 5.43
N ARG A 409 17.34 -3.10 5.80
CA ARG A 409 18.29 -2.58 6.81
C ARG A 409 18.87 -1.23 6.41
N ARG A 410 19.20 -1.03 5.14
CA ARG A 410 19.67 0.29 4.63
C ARG A 410 18.63 1.39 4.81
N MET A 411 17.35 1.08 4.59
CA MET A 411 16.26 2.05 4.76
C MET A 411 15.98 2.37 6.22
N LEU A 412 16.19 1.41 7.12
CA LEU A 412 15.98 1.60 8.55
C LEU A 412 17.16 2.29 9.25
N ARG A 413 18.34 2.38 8.63
CA ARG A 413 19.51 3.10 9.17
C ARG A 413 19.36 4.62 9.11
N SER A 414 19.95 5.30 10.09
CA SER A 414 20.14 6.74 10.10
C SER A 414 21.18 7.12 9.06
N ARG A 415 21.29 8.40 8.73
CA ARG A 415 22.33 8.87 7.81
C ARG A 415 23.72 8.52 8.33
N GLU A 416 24.00 8.82 9.59
CA GLU A 416 25.28 8.50 10.25
C GLU A 416 25.57 6.99 10.22
N GLN A 417 24.57 6.15 10.51
CA GLN A 417 24.73 4.68 10.43
C GLN A 417 25.04 4.23 9.01
N ARG A 418 24.40 4.81 7.99
CA ARG A 418 24.72 4.50 6.58
C ARG A 418 26.16 4.91 6.22
N ASP A 419 26.58 6.11 6.64
CA ASP A 419 27.93 6.61 6.34
C ASP A 419 29.01 5.78 7.06
N ARG A 420 28.76 5.37 8.32
CA ARG A 420 29.60 4.42 9.06
C ARG A 420 29.65 3.05 8.39
N MET A 421 28.53 2.56 7.87
CA MET A 421 28.49 1.27 7.17
C MET A 421 29.18 1.30 5.82
N ALA A 422 29.12 2.42 5.09
CA ALA A 422 29.82 2.59 3.83
C ALA A 422 31.36 2.66 4.00
N SER A 423 31.85 3.04 5.19
CA SER A 423 33.27 3.18 5.50
C SER A 423 33.91 1.93 6.15
N MET A 424 33.16 0.84 6.36
CA MET A 424 33.67 -0.43 6.90
C MET A 424 33.80 -1.52 5.83
N PRO A 425 35.00 -1.78 5.29
CA PRO A 425 35.22 -2.76 4.22
C PRO A 425 35.12 -4.24 4.67
N GLN A 426 35.23 -4.54 5.97
CA GLN A 426 35.05 -5.88 6.52
C GLN A 426 34.12 -5.85 7.73
N ARG A 427 33.02 -6.61 7.66
CA ARG A 427 32.11 -6.83 8.79
C ARG A 427 32.58 -8.05 9.56
N ASN A 428 32.77 -7.91 10.85
CA ASN A 428 32.85 -9.06 11.75
C ASN A 428 31.47 -9.31 12.39
N ALA A 429 31.30 -10.47 13.03
CA ALA A 429 30.03 -10.83 13.66
C ALA A 429 29.56 -9.77 14.68
N GLN A 430 30.48 -9.22 15.48
CA GLN A 430 30.19 -8.21 16.51
C GLN A 430 29.59 -6.93 15.91
N THR A 431 30.20 -6.39 14.85
CA THR A 431 29.68 -5.19 14.16
C THR A 431 28.30 -5.41 13.55
N ASN A 432 27.98 -6.65 13.15
CA ASN A 432 26.66 -6.98 12.63
C ASN A 432 25.60 -7.01 13.75
N VAL A 433 25.94 -7.56 14.93
CA VAL A 433 25.08 -7.56 16.11
C VAL A 433 24.80 -6.13 16.59
N GLU A 434 25.83 -5.29 16.69
CA GLU A 434 25.68 -3.88 17.09
C GLU A 434 24.80 -3.09 16.11
N ASP A 435 25.00 -3.29 14.79
CA ASP A 435 24.16 -2.66 13.77
C ASP A 435 22.69 -3.11 13.92
N ARG A 436 22.42 -4.41 14.04
CA ARG A 436 21.05 -4.93 14.25
C ARG A 436 20.39 -4.34 15.49
N MET A 437 21.07 -4.35 16.64
CA MET A 437 20.55 -3.79 17.88
C MET A 437 20.26 -2.29 17.75
N SER A 438 21.15 -1.54 17.08
CA SER A 438 20.95 -0.11 16.87
C SER A 438 19.78 0.21 15.92
N ILE A 439 19.50 -0.65 14.94
CA ILE A 439 18.31 -0.54 14.08
C ILE A 439 17.05 -0.90 14.88
N ALA A 440 17.08 -1.99 15.66
CA ALA A 440 15.96 -2.45 16.48
C ALA A 440 15.47 -1.37 17.45
N GLN A 441 16.37 -0.59 18.04
CA GLN A 441 16.03 0.53 18.93
C GLN A 441 15.31 1.69 18.23
N ARG A 442 15.26 1.72 16.91
CA ARG A 442 14.67 2.81 16.13
C ARG A 442 13.36 2.43 15.44
N LEU A 443 12.95 1.16 15.48
CA LEU A 443 11.80 0.65 14.71
C LEU A 443 10.48 1.38 14.98
N ASN A 444 10.31 2.01 16.14
CA ASN A 444 9.11 2.81 16.46
C ASN A 444 9.24 4.32 16.16
N GLU A 445 10.31 4.75 15.48
CA GLU A 445 10.40 6.11 14.93
C GLU A 445 9.30 6.35 13.87
N PRO A 446 8.58 7.49 13.89
CA PRO A 446 7.48 7.74 12.96
C PRO A 446 7.87 7.63 11.48
N SER A 447 9.07 8.07 11.11
CA SER A 447 9.58 7.98 9.73
C SER A 447 9.82 6.53 9.29
N LEU A 448 10.27 5.65 10.19
CA LEU A 448 10.49 4.24 9.89
C LEU A 448 9.19 3.44 9.89
N GLN A 449 8.20 3.85 10.66
CA GLN A 449 6.85 3.27 10.62
C GLN A 449 6.18 3.48 9.26
N ILE A 450 6.42 4.62 8.59
CA ILE A 450 5.94 4.85 7.22
C ILE A 450 6.55 3.84 6.25
N ILE A 451 7.85 3.55 6.37
CA ILE A 451 8.56 2.57 5.53
C ILE A 451 7.97 1.17 5.75
N GLN A 452 7.82 0.77 7.01
CA GLN A 452 7.32 -0.57 7.37
C GLN A 452 5.87 -0.79 6.92
N ARG A 453 5.01 0.22 7.03
CA ARG A 453 3.61 0.18 6.55
C ARG A 453 3.47 0.07 5.03
N ARG A 454 4.53 0.33 4.27
CA ARG A 454 4.56 0.28 2.80
C ARG A 454 5.56 -0.77 2.29
N ALA A 455 5.94 -1.72 3.16
CA ALA A 455 6.81 -2.82 2.79
C ALA A 455 5.97 -4.02 2.32
N VAL A 456 6.38 -4.60 1.19
CA VAL A 456 6.04 -5.97 0.80
C VAL A 456 7.29 -6.79 1.03
N CYS A 457 7.20 -7.89 1.78
CA CYS A 457 8.37 -8.65 2.21
C CYS A 457 8.21 -10.10 1.78
N SER A 458 9.29 -10.67 1.23
CA SER A 458 9.39 -12.07 0.85
C SER A 458 10.41 -12.75 1.76
N PHE A 459 9.92 -13.65 2.61
CA PHE A 459 10.73 -14.41 3.56
C PHE A 459 10.00 -15.72 3.91
N PRO A 460 10.70 -16.73 4.46
CA PRO A 460 10.08 -17.99 4.83
C PRO A 460 8.95 -17.77 5.84
N SER A 461 7.82 -18.43 5.62
CA SER A 461 6.72 -18.40 6.57
C SER A 461 7.10 -19.15 7.85
N GLU A 462 6.87 -18.51 9.00
CA GLU A 462 6.98 -19.12 10.33
C GLU A 462 6.21 -20.46 10.46
N TRP A 463 5.25 -20.74 9.58
CA TRP A 463 4.41 -21.95 9.60
C TRP A 463 5.00 -23.18 8.91
N ASP A 464 6.20 -23.06 8.32
CA ASP A 464 6.93 -24.24 7.85
C ASP A 464 7.52 -25.04 9.02
N ARG A 465 6.80 -26.10 9.42
CA ARG A 465 7.21 -27.05 10.47
C ARG A 465 8.58 -27.67 10.19
N GLY A 466 8.97 -27.85 8.93
CA GLY A 466 10.23 -28.49 8.56
C GLY A 466 11.47 -27.65 8.85
N SER A 467 11.33 -26.32 8.95
CA SER A 467 12.45 -25.39 9.09
C SER A 467 12.42 -24.56 10.39
N ILE A 468 11.32 -24.59 11.15
CA ILE A 468 11.15 -23.78 12.37
C ILE A 468 12.32 -23.91 13.37
N GLU A 469 12.76 -25.13 13.71
CA GLU A 469 13.83 -25.31 14.71
C GLU A 469 15.14 -24.69 14.26
N LYS A 470 15.47 -24.84 12.99
CA LYS A 470 16.69 -24.29 12.38
C LYS A 470 16.63 -22.77 12.32
N ARG A 471 15.50 -22.19 11.91
CA ARG A 471 15.30 -20.73 11.82
C ARG A 471 15.42 -20.00 13.15
N TYR A 472 15.09 -20.65 14.26
CA TYR A 472 15.19 -20.10 15.61
C TYR A 472 16.42 -20.61 16.39
N GLU A 473 17.36 -21.30 15.75
CA GLU A 473 18.57 -21.81 16.40
C GLU A 473 19.39 -20.68 17.06
N TRP A 474 19.41 -19.50 16.44
CA TRP A 474 20.06 -18.29 16.95
C TRP A 474 19.53 -17.83 18.33
N VAL A 475 18.34 -18.27 18.76
CA VAL A 475 17.82 -17.96 20.11
C VAL A 475 18.54 -18.78 21.18
N ARG A 476 19.03 -19.97 20.85
CA ARG A 476 19.71 -20.88 21.80
C ARG A 476 21.18 -20.55 21.99
N ASP A 477 21.81 -19.91 21.00
CA ASP A 477 23.20 -19.45 21.03
C ASP A 477 23.27 -17.99 20.50
N PRO A 478 22.82 -17.01 21.31
CA PRO A 478 22.54 -15.63 20.89
C PRO A 478 23.75 -14.75 20.55
#